data_AF-A0A2E9MH15-F1
#
_entry.id   AF-A0A2E9MH15-F1
#
_cell.length_a   1.000
_cell.length_b   1.000
_cell.length_c   1.000
_cell.angle_alpha   90.00
_cell.angle_beta   90.00
_cell.angle_gamma   90.00
#
_symmetry.space_group_name_H-M   'P 1'
#
loop_
_entity.id
_entity.type
_entity.pdbx_description
1 polymer ?
#
loop_
_entity_poly.entity_id
_entity_poly.type
_entity_poly.pdbx_seq_one_letter_code
_entity_poly.pdbx_strand_id
1 'polypeptide(L)' 'MQGDHEWDIDGEWAATIDADRWSVELHMRFDDQNPRSEVGDMWGSNFFRSYRESEFVQWTRTSRSTMRPDQLGRIVFE' A
#
# COMPACT_ATOMS: atom_id res chain seq x y z
N MET A 1 -11.97 -21.59 9.96
CA MET A 1 -11.16 -20.56 10.66
C MET A 1 -10.66 -19.63 9.59
N GLN A 2 -11.31 -18.48 9.46
CA GLN A 2 -10.93 -17.44 8.52
C GLN A 2 -9.97 -16.55 9.30
N GLY A 3 -8.67 -16.61 8.97
CA GLY A 3 -7.65 -15.93 9.74
C GLY A 3 -7.83 -14.42 9.64
N ASP A 4 -8.26 -13.80 10.73
CA ASP A 4 -7.91 -12.42 11.05
C ASP A 4 -6.40 -12.38 11.26
N HIS A 5 -5.65 -12.34 10.17
CA HIS A 5 -4.29 -11.82 10.23
C HIS A 5 -4.45 -10.32 10.27
N GLU A 6 -4.55 -9.77 11.48
CA GLU A 6 -4.37 -8.34 11.70
C GLU A 6 -3.00 -7.98 11.11
N TRP A 7 -2.99 -7.06 10.15
CA TRP A 7 -1.77 -6.56 9.56
C TRP A 7 -0.99 -5.81 10.64
N ASP A 8 0.12 -6.39 11.08
CA ASP A 8 0.93 -5.89 12.21
C ASP A 8 2.34 -5.45 11.76
N ILE A 9 2.46 -4.97 10.52
CA ILE A 9 3.71 -4.37 10.05
C ILE A 9 3.79 -2.95 10.62
N ASP A 10 4.78 -2.72 11.47
CA ASP A 10 5.12 -1.40 12.00
C ASP A 10 5.58 -0.48 10.85
N GLY A 11 4.88 0.63 10.68
CA GLY A 11 5.03 1.52 9.54
C GLY A 11 5.22 2.96 9.99
N GLU A 12 6.25 3.60 9.46
CA GLU A 12 6.51 5.03 9.66
C GLU A 12 6.31 5.77 8.33
N TRP A 13 5.78 6.98 8.39
CA TRP A 13 5.67 7.84 7.21
C TRP A 13 6.11 9.27 7.51
N ALA A 14 6.63 9.92 6.47
CA ALA A 14 6.95 11.33 6.49
C ALA A 14 6.31 12.02 5.29
N ALA A 15 5.92 13.29 5.46
CA ALA A 15 5.40 14.11 4.38
C ALA A 15 6.22 15.39 4.25
N THR A 16 6.57 15.73 3.02
CA THR A 16 7.13 17.04 2.67
C THR A 16 6.10 17.81 1.84
N ILE A 17 5.87 19.07 2.20
CA ILE A 17 4.91 19.95 1.53
C ILE A 17 5.70 21.09 0.89
N ASP A 18 5.64 21.16 -0.43
CA ASP A 18 6.22 22.23 -1.26
C ASP A 18 5.12 23.20 -1.71
N ALA A 19 5.47 24.19 -2.53
CA ALA A 19 4.54 25.24 -2.98
C ALA A 19 3.37 24.70 -3.83
N ASP A 20 3.60 23.65 -4.62
CA ASP A 20 2.65 23.12 -5.61
C ASP A 20 2.43 21.60 -5.51
N ARG A 21 3.14 20.93 -4.61
CA ARG A 21 3.09 19.48 -4.44
C ARG A 21 3.32 19.09 -3.00
N TRP A 22 3.00 17.84 -2.71
CA TRP A 22 3.47 17.17 -1.52
C TRP A 22 4.03 15.80 -1.93
N SER A 23 4.93 15.29 -1.11
CA SER A 23 5.48 13.95 -1.24
C SER A 23 5.29 13.23 0.09
N VAL A 24 4.93 11.95 0.02
CA VAL A 24 4.88 11.05 1.17
C VAL A 24 5.89 9.95 0.94
N GLU A 25 6.69 9.69 1.96
CA GLU A 25 7.57 8.54 2.04
C GLU A 25 7.05 7.62 3.14
N LEU A 26 6.96 6.32 2.82
CA LEU A 26 6.51 5.28 3.75
C LEU A 26 7.65 4.28 3.91
N HIS A 27 8.01 4.02 5.16
CA HIS A 27 8.92 2.96 5.55
C HIS A 27 8.12 1.88 6.30
N MET A 28 8.23 0.64 5.82
CA MET A 28 7.63 -0.53 6.47
C MET A 28 8.75 -1.35 7.11
N ARG A 29 8.66 -1.60 8.43
CA ARG A 29 9.65 -2.40 9.14
C ARG A 29 9.33 -3.88 8.98
N PHE A 30 10.32 -4.63 8.51
CA PHE A 30 10.28 -6.08 8.41
C PHE A 30 11.14 -6.71 9.50
N ASP A 31 10.67 -7.81 10.07
CA ASP A 31 11.31 -8.57 11.15
C ASP A 31 11.03 -10.08 11.01
N ASP A 32 11.37 -10.88 12.03
CA ASP A 32 11.17 -12.33 11.99
C ASP A 32 9.68 -12.74 11.95
N GLN A 33 8.76 -11.89 12.40
CA GLN A 33 7.32 -12.13 12.34
C GLN A 33 6.72 -11.66 11.01
N ASN A 34 7.31 -10.62 10.42
CA ASN A 34 6.95 -10.04 9.13
C ASN A 34 8.20 -9.98 8.22
N PRO A 35 8.65 -11.11 7.66
CA PRO A 35 9.90 -11.16 6.91
C PRO A 35 9.84 -10.31 5.65
N ARG A 36 11.02 -9.81 5.23
CA ARG A 36 11.17 -9.15 3.93
C ARG A 36 10.83 -10.14 2.82
N SER A 37 10.30 -9.60 1.73
CA SER A 37 10.16 -10.34 0.49
C SER A 37 11.50 -10.77 -0.09
N GLU A 38 11.50 -11.93 -0.72
CA GLU A 38 12.61 -12.46 -1.50
C GLU A 38 12.48 -12.07 -2.98
N VAL A 39 13.58 -12.19 -3.72
CA VAL A 39 13.57 -11.97 -5.17
C VAL A 39 12.62 -12.95 -5.85
N GLY A 40 11.71 -12.42 -6.66
CA GLY A 40 10.66 -13.18 -7.34
C GLY A 40 9.34 -13.24 -6.57
N ASP A 41 9.29 -12.81 -5.31
CA ASP A 41 8.04 -12.65 -4.59
C ASP A 41 7.12 -11.66 -5.28
N MET A 42 5.82 -11.83 -5.05
CA MET A 42 4.79 -10.98 -5.63
C MET A 42 3.79 -10.54 -4.57
N TRP A 43 3.59 -9.23 -4.47
CA TRP A 43 2.56 -8.65 -3.61
C TRP A 43 1.41 -8.06 -4.43
N GLY A 44 0.19 -8.30 -3.95
CA GLY A 44 -0.96 -7.51 -4.35
C GLY A 44 -0.86 -6.12 -3.73
N SER A 45 -0.88 -5.07 -4.56
CA SER A 45 -0.78 -3.69 -4.07
C SER A 45 -1.66 -2.71 -4.85
N ASN A 46 -2.05 -1.62 -4.19
CA ASN A 46 -2.65 -0.46 -4.81
C ASN A 46 -2.24 0.80 -4.05
N PHE A 47 -2.10 1.91 -4.76
CA PHE A 47 -1.86 3.22 -4.18
C PHE A 47 -3.03 4.11 -4.59
N PHE A 48 -3.69 4.74 -3.62
CA PHE A 48 -4.72 5.72 -3.91
C PHE A 48 -4.43 7.04 -3.22
N ARG A 49 -4.72 8.12 -3.93
CA ARG A 49 -4.78 9.47 -3.40
C ARG A 49 -6.25 9.84 -3.27
N SER A 50 -6.63 10.28 -2.08
CA SER A 50 -7.90 10.93 -1.85
C SER A 50 -7.71 12.42 -1.56
N TYR A 51 -8.69 13.24 -1.94
CA TYR A 51 -8.83 14.60 -1.41
C TYR A 51 -10.23 14.77 -0.85
N ARG A 52 -10.33 15.00 0.47
CA ARG A 52 -11.58 15.24 1.21
C ARG A 52 -12.71 14.28 0.84
N GLU A 53 -12.38 12.99 0.68
CA GLU A 53 -13.33 11.92 0.34
C GLU A 53 -14.09 12.12 -0.98
N SER A 54 -13.68 13.05 -1.85
CA SER A 54 -14.41 13.37 -3.09
C SER A 54 -13.60 13.09 -4.35
N GLU A 55 -12.29 13.28 -4.32
CA GLU A 55 -11.41 12.98 -5.46
C GLU A 55 -10.65 11.69 -5.16
N PHE A 56 -10.80 10.68 -6.02
CA PHE A 56 -10.09 9.41 -5.90
C PHE A 56 -9.29 9.16 -7.17
N VAL A 57 -7.97 9.12 -7.02
CA VAL A 57 -7.05 8.69 -8.08
C VAL A 57 -6.26 7.51 -7.55
N GLN A 58 -6.11 6.47 -8.35
CA GLN A 58 -5.52 5.22 -7.91
C GLN A 58 -4.70 4.58 -9.02
N TRP A 59 -3.66 3.85 -8.62
CA TRP A 59 -2.78 3.15 -9.54
C TRP A 59 -3.51 2.04 -10.30
N THR A 60 -4.29 1.23 -9.60
CA THR A 60 -5.10 0.18 -10.24
C THR A 60 -6.55 0.59 -10.37
N ARG A 61 -7.27 0.02 -11.34
CA ARG A 61 -8.72 0.24 -11.48
C ARG A 61 -9.46 -0.69 -10.52
N THR A 62 -10.03 -0.13 -9.46
CA THR A 62 -10.92 -0.85 -8.55
C THR A 62 -12.33 -0.28 -8.69
N SER A 63 -13.33 -1.16 -8.68
CA SER A 63 -14.72 -0.77 -8.89
C SER A 63 -15.40 -0.54 -7.55
N ARG A 64 -15.60 0.73 -7.15
CA ARG A 64 -16.39 1.17 -5.97
C ARG A 64 -15.97 0.57 -4.61
N SER A 65 -14.85 -0.14 -4.55
CA SER A 65 -14.26 -0.71 -3.34
C SER A 65 -12.74 -0.74 -3.51
N THR A 66 -12.01 -0.17 -2.57
CA THR A 66 -10.54 -0.18 -2.54
C THR A 66 -9.96 -1.51 -2.02
N MET A 67 -10.81 -2.42 -1.54
CA MET A 67 -10.41 -3.61 -0.78
C MET A 67 -10.85 -4.91 -1.46
N ARG A 68 -10.58 -5.03 -2.76
CA ARG A 68 -10.78 -6.29 -3.51
C ARG A 68 -9.42 -6.84 -3.93
N PRO A 69 -8.91 -7.90 -3.27
CA PRO A 69 -7.60 -8.46 -3.59
C PRO A 69 -7.41 -8.85 -5.07
N ASP A 70 -8.49 -9.28 -5.74
CA ASP A 70 -8.50 -9.62 -7.17
C ASP A 70 -8.36 -8.41 -8.11
N GLN A 71 -8.52 -7.19 -7.58
CA GLN A 71 -8.40 -5.94 -8.32
C GLN A 71 -7.10 -5.18 -8.02
N LEU A 72 -6.22 -5.76 -7.18
CA LEU A 72 -4.91 -5.19 -6.89
C LEU A 72 -3.96 -5.37 -8.07
N GLY A 73 -3.05 -4.42 -8.21
CA GLY A 73 -1.87 -4.55 -9.07
C GLY A 73 -0.86 -5.49 -8.43
N ARG A 74 0.22 -5.75 -9.16
CA ARG A 74 1.27 -6.65 -8.70
C ARG A 74 2.57 -5.88 -8.59
N ILE A 75 3.18 -5.90 -7.41
CA ILE A 75 4.59 -5.54 -7.22
C ILE A 75 5.37 -6.85 -7.26
N VAL A 76 6.37 -6.92 -8.12
CA VAL A 76 7.32 -8.04 -8.20
C VAL A 76 8.62 -7.54 -7.58
N PHE A 77 9.17 -8.31 -6.65
CA PHE A 77 10.43 -7.97 -5.98
C PHE A 77 11.60 -8.52 -6.82
N GLU A 78 12.57 -7.65 -7.11
CA GLU A 78 13.77 -7.94 -7.93
C GLU A 78 15.06 -7.81 -7.12
#